data_AF-A0A1H0H9Z1-F1
#
_entry.id   AF-A0A1H0H9Z1-F1
#
_cell.length_a   1.000
_cell.length_b   1.000
_cell.length_c   1.000
_cell.angle_alpha   90.00
_cell.angle_beta   90.00
_cell.angle_gamma   90.00
#
_symmetry.space_group_name_H-M   'P 1'
#
loop_
_entity.id
_entity.type
_entity.pdbx_description
1 polymer ?
#
loop_
_entity_poly.entity_id
_entity_poly.type
_entity_poly.pdbx_seq_one_letter_code
_entity_poly.pdbx_strand_id
1 'polypeptide(L)'
;MNAILQHQQSMTLSPYIELYNLIIPKDNMLRQINELIDFSFVYEELKERYSLDNGRNAIDPIRMFKYLLLKAIFELSDVDIVERSRYDMSFKYFLGMAPEESVIDSSSLTKFRKLRLKDLNLLDMLINKTVEIAIEKGIIQSKAIIVDATHTKARYNQKSPREILQDRSRKLRKAIYKVDESLKAKFPTKNTSDVLEDEIAYCQKLIDVIEAESGVCALPKIKEPLNLLKETVADDLEQLRISEDQDAMVGQ
;
A
#
# COMPACT_ATOMS: atom_id res chain seq x y z
N MET A 1 1.64 -33.82 -19.77
CA MET A 1 2.20 -32.67 -20.51
C MET A 1 1.05 -31.80 -20.98
N ASN A 2 0.75 -30.71 -20.27
CA ASN A 2 -0.02 -29.51 -20.70
C ASN A 2 -0.69 -28.81 -19.51
N ALA A 3 0.10 -28.30 -18.56
CA ALA A 3 -0.37 -27.32 -17.57
C ALA A 3 0.72 -26.31 -17.14
N ILE A 4 1.89 -26.30 -17.81
CA ILE A 4 3.08 -25.53 -17.37
C ILE A 4 3.32 -24.28 -18.25
N LEU A 5 2.41 -23.91 -19.16
CA LEU A 5 2.72 -22.93 -20.22
C LEU A 5 1.75 -21.74 -20.36
N GLN A 6 1.04 -21.33 -19.31
CA GLN A 6 0.14 -20.15 -19.40
C GLN A 6 0.21 -19.14 -18.25
N HIS A 7 1.25 -19.14 -17.42
CA HIS A 7 1.42 -18.12 -16.35
C HIS A 7 2.72 -17.31 -16.43
N GLN A 8 3.38 -17.30 -17.59
CA GLN A 8 4.09 -16.08 -17.98
C GLN A 8 3.07 -15.21 -18.71
N GLN A 9 2.70 -14.10 -18.07
CA GLN A 9 1.93 -13.01 -18.66
C GLN A 9 2.36 -12.85 -20.12
N SER A 10 1.41 -12.91 -21.05
CA SER A 10 1.66 -12.62 -22.46
C SER A 10 2.57 -11.40 -22.52
N MET A 11 3.76 -11.55 -23.09
CA MET A 11 4.71 -10.46 -23.21
C MET A 11 3.94 -9.27 -23.74
N THR A 12 3.80 -8.21 -22.93
CA THR A 12 3.14 -7.00 -23.36
C THR A 12 3.97 -6.50 -24.53
N LEU A 13 3.47 -6.72 -25.76
CA LEU A 13 4.16 -6.41 -27.00
C LEU A 13 4.13 -4.88 -27.15
N SER A 14 5.02 -4.23 -26.40
CA SER A 14 5.22 -2.80 -26.43
C SER A 14 6.49 -2.50 -27.25
N PRO A 15 6.43 -1.58 -28.22
CA PRO A 15 7.61 -1.12 -28.93
C PRO A 15 8.57 -0.34 -28.01
N TYR A 16 8.13 0.02 -26.80
CA TYR A 16 8.89 0.82 -25.85
C TYR A 16 9.51 0.00 -24.72
N ILE A 17 9.40 -1.34 -24.73
CA ILE A 17 9.85 -2.19 -23.62
C ILE A 17 11.34 -2.01 -23.27
N GLU A 18 12.18 -1.70 -24.28
CA GLU A 18 13.61 -1.46 -24.10
C GLU A 18 13.90 -0.20 -23.25
N LEU A 19 12.95 0.72 -23.09
CA LEU A 19 13.09 1.85 -22.18
C LEU A 19 13.36 1.38 -20.74
N TYR A 20 12.82 0.24 -20.32
CA TYR A 20 13.11 -0.29 -18.99
C TYR A 20 14.56 -0.73 -18.82
N ASN A 21 15.16 -1.32 -19.85
CA ASN A 21 16.58 -1.69 -19.82
C ASN A 21 17.49 -0.46 -19.78
N LEU A 22 17.08 0.63 -20.42
CA LEU A 22 17.83 1.88 -20.47
C LEU A 22 17.70 2.71 -19.17
N ILE A 23 16.50 2.79 -18.60
CA ILE A 23 16.18 3.73 -17.50
C ILE A 23 16.34 3.10 -16.12
N ILE A 24 16.11 1.78 -16.00
CA ILE A 24 16.08 1.10 -14.70
C ILE A 24 17.35 0.26 -14.55
N PRO A 25 18.32 0.67 -13.72
CA PRO A 25 19.55 -0.08 -13.49
C PRO A 25 19.29 -1.51 -12.98
N LYS A 26 20.23 -2.43 -13.23
CA LYS A 26 20.14 -3.83 -12.80
C LYS A 26 20.20 -4.02 -11.28
N ASP A 27 20.77 -3.07 -10.57
CA ASP A 27 20.84 -3.00 -9.10
C ASP A 27 19.63 -2.27 -8.48
N ASN A 28 18.64 -1.86 -9.28
CA ASN A 28 17.39 -1.33 -8.75
C ASN A 28 16.63 -2.41 -7.95
N MET A 29 16.25 -2.09 -6.71
CA MET A 29 15.56 -3.01 -5.80
C MET A 29 14.28 -3.61 -6.40
N LEU A 30 13.38 -2.80 -6.97
CA LEU A 30 12.12 -3.30 -7.52
C LEU A 30 12.35 -4.18 -8.74
N ARG A 31 13.35 -3.85 -9.57
CA ARG A 31 13.78 -4.69 -10.69
C ARG A 31 14.26 -6.05 -10.21
N GLN A 32 15.15 -6.09 -9.22
CA GLN A 32 15.67 -7.32 -8.66
C GLN A 32 14.56 -8.18 -8.05
N ILE A 33 13.66 -7.58 -7.25
CA ILE A 33 12.49 -8.28 -6.69
C ILE A 33 11.64 -8.88 -7.82
N ASN A 34 11.36 -8.12 -8.88
CA ASN A 34 10.55 -8.61 -9.99
C ASN A 34 11.21 -9.73 -10.81
N GLU A 35 12.53 -9.65 -11.04
CA GLU A 35 13.27 -10.63 -11.84
C GLU A 35 13.56 -11.93 -11.04
N LEU A 36 13.64 -11.87 -9.71
CA LEU A 36 14.10 -12.99 -8.87
C LEU A 36 12.99 -13.69 -8.06
N ILE A 37 11.87 -13.02 -7.83
CA ILE A 37 10.73 -13.59 -7.09
C ILE A 37 9.65 -14.03 -8.08
N ASP A 38 9.31 -15.31 -8.04
CA ASP A 38 8.12 -15.80 -8.71
C ASP A 38 6.88 -15.50 -7.86
N PHE A 39 6.00 -14.62 -8.35
CA PHE A 39 4.77 -14.23 -7.67
C PHE A 39 3.59 -15.18 -7.96
N SER A 40 3.80 -16.31 -8.64
CA SER A 40 2.76 -17.31 -8.90
C SER A 40 2.04 -17.78 -7.63
N PHE A 41 2.72 -17.79 -6.48
CA PHE A 41 2.10 -18.12 -5.18
C PHE A 41 0.92 -17.21 -4.82
N VAL A 42 0.92 -15.95 -5.28
CA VAL A 42 -0.19 -15.02 -5.02
C VAL A 42 -1.47 -15.51 -5.68
N TYR A 43 -1.35 -16.08 -6.88
CA TYR A 43 -2.50 -16.64 -7.58
C TYR A 43 -3.09 -17.82 -6.80
N GLU A 44 -2.22 -18.73 -6.32
CA GLU A 44 -2.65 -19.89 -5.53
C GLU A 44 -3.42 -19.50 -4.26
N GLU A 45 -2.99 -18.44 -3.59
CA GLU A 45 -3.60 -17.93 -2.36
C GLU A 45 -4.88 -17.11 -2.61
N LEU A 46 -5.03 -16.52 -3.81
CA LEU A 46 -6.16 -15.65 -4.14
C LEU A 46 -7.22 -16.29 -5.03
N LYS A 47 -6.94 -17.40 -5.73
CA LYS A 47 -7.84 -18.01 -6.73
C LYS A 47 -9.25 -18.32 -6.19
N GLU A 48 -9.37 -18.69 -4.92
CA GLU A 48 -10.67 -19.00 -4.30
C GLU A 48 -11.49 -17.73 -4.01
N ARG A 49 -10.81 -16.61 -3.73
CA ARG A 49 -11.43 -15.32 -3.39
C ARG A 49 -11.53 -14.38 -4.60
N TYR A 50 -10.79 -14.70 -5.66
CA TYR A 50 -10.60 -13.90 -6.87
C TYR A 50 -10.88 -14.76 -8.11
N SER A 51 -12.14 -14.82 -8.52
CA SER A 51 -12.50 -15.41 -9.81
C SER A 51 -12.26 -14.40 -10.93
N LEU A 52 -11.36 -14.75 -11.85
CA LEU A 52 -11.12 -14.02 -13.10
C LEU A 52 -12.32 -14.05 -14.05
N ASP A 53 -13.25 -14.99 -13.86
CA ASP A 53 -14.41 -15.20 -14.74
C ASP A 53 -15.59 -14.25 -14.47
N ASN A 54 -15.52 -13.41 -13.43
CA ASN A 54 -16.58 -12.47 -13.07
C ASN A 54 -16.64 -11.18 -13.93
N GLY A 55 -15.92 -11.15 -15.06
CA GLY A 55 -16.06 -10.10 -16.08
C GLY A 55 -14.79 -9.88 -16.89
N ARG A 56 -14.94 -9.41 -18.14
CA ARG A 56 -13.86 -9.19 -19.12
C ARG A 56 -12.78 -8.15 -18.72
N ASN A 57 -12.86 -7.56 -17.52
CA ASN A 57 -11.98 -6.46 -17.05
C ASN A 57 -11.33 -6.74 -15.67
N ALA A 58 -11.31 -7.98 -15.20
CA ALA A 58 -10.62 -8.28 -13.93
C ALA A 58 -9.11 -8.05 -14.09
N ILE A 59 -8.57 -7.06 -13.37
CA ILE A 59 -7.12 -6.82 -13.31
C ILE A 59 -6.44 -8.06 -12.75
N ASP A 60 -5.25 -8.40 -13.25
CA ASP A 60 -4.51 -9.55 -12.77
C ASP A 60 -4.25 -9.47 -11.24
N PRO A 61 -4.53 -10.54 -10.46
CA PRO A 61 -4.40 -10.48 -9.00
C PRO A 61 -2.95 -10.34 -8.53
N ILE A 62 -1.98 -10.84 -9.31
CA ILE A 62 -0.56 -10.64 -9.01
C ILE A 62 -0.23 -9.15 -9.16
N ARG A 63 -0.72 -8.49 -10.21
CA ARG A 63 -0.55 -7.03 -10.39
C ARG A 63 -1.18 -6.25 -9.23
N MET A 64 -2.39 -6.61 -8.80
CA MET A 64 -3.06 -5.96 -7.66
C MET A 64 -2.29 -6.16 -6.36
N PHE A 65 -1.77 -7.36 -6.10
CA PHE A 65 -0.89 -7.61 -4.95
C PHE A 65 0.40 -6.79 -5.04
N LYS A 66 1.03 -6.68 -6.21
CA LYS A 66 2.23 -5.87 -6.40
C LYS A 66 1.98 -4.38 -6.11
N TYR A 67 0.82 -3.83 -6.46
CA TYR A 67 0.43 -2.49 -6.02
C TYR A 67 0.42 -2.37 -4.49
N LEU A 68 -0.12 -3.36 -3.78
CA LEU A 68 -0.16 -3.37 -2.32
C LEU A 68 1.22 -3.55 -1.69
N LEU A 69 2.09 -4.33 -2.33
CA LEU A 69 3.47 -4.47 -1.91
C LEU A 69 4.24 -3.14 -2.09
N LEU A 70 4.05 -2.43 -3.21
CA LEU A 70 4.60 -1.09 -3.38
C LEU A 70 4.06 -0.13 -2.32
N LYS A 71 2.75 -0.16 -2.04
CA LYS A 71 2.12 0.61 -0.98
C LYS A 71 2.78 0.36 0.39
N ALA A 72 3.08 -0.90 0.72
CA ALA A 72 3.75 -1.27 1.96
C ALA A 72 5.22 -0.81 2.00
N ILE A 73 5.93 -0.86 0.86
CA ILE A 73 7.33 -0.44 0.75
C ILE A 73 7.47 1.09 0.82
N PHE A 74 6.59 1.83 0.15
CA PHE A 74 6.73 3.28 0.03
C PHE A 74 5.85 4.07 1.01
N GLU A 75 5.04 3.38 1.84
CA GLU A 75 4.08 3.98 2.77
C GLU A 75 3.17 5.02 2.07
N LEU A 76 2.50 4.64 0.98
CA LEU A 76 1.64 5.52 0.18
C LEU A 76 0.16 5.15 0.28
N SER A 77 -0.75 6.11 0.07
CA SER A 77 -2.19 5.79 -0.04
C SER A 77 -2.48 5.03 -1.36
N ASP A 78 -3.66 4.42 -1.47
CA ASP A 78 -4.13 3.75 -2.68
C ASP A 78 -4.19 4.72 -3.87
N VAL A 79 -4.53 5.99 -3.59
CA VAL A 79 -4.54 7.07 -4.59
C VAL A 79 -3.12 7.43 -5.00
N ASP A 80 -2.23 7.65 -4.02
CA ASP A 80 -0.86 8.11 -4.31
C ASP A 80 -0.03 7.02 -5.00
N ILE A 81 -0.23 5.74 -4.67
CA ILE A 81 0.49 4.66 -5.33
C ILE A 81 0.07 4.51 -6.79
N VAL A 82 -1.22 4.61 -7.08
CA VAL A 82 -1.74 4.56 -8.46
C VAL A 82 -1.26 5.77 -9.25
N GLU A 83 -1.30 6.96 -8.65
CA GLU A 83 -0.80 8.18 -9.28
C GLU A 83 0.70 8.06 -9.59
N ARG A 84 1.50 7.63 -8.62
CA ARG A 84 2.95 7.47 -8.82
C ARG A 84 3.30 6.45 -9.90
N SER A 85 2.54 5.36 -9.99
CA SER A 85 2.68 4.37 -11.07
C SER A 85 2.41 4.91 -12.47
N ARG A 86 1.81 6.11 -12.63
CA ARG A 86 1.61 6.72 -13.96
C ARG A 86 2.93 7.12 -14.60
N TYR A 87 3.90 7.55 -13.81
CA TYR A 87 5.13 8.19 -14.29
C TYR A 87 6.41 7.55 -13.73
N ASP A 88 6.35 6.78 -12.65
CA ASP A 88 7.50 6.06 -12.11
C ASP A 88 7.75 4.76 -12.92
N MET A 89 8.75 4.79 -13.80
CA MET A 89 9.09 3.65 -14.66
C MET A 89 9.46 2.40 -13.86
N SER A 90 10.06 2.56 -12.67
CA SER A 90 10.41 1.42 -11.82
C SER A 90 9.15 0.74 -11.27
N PHE A 91 8.09 1.50 -10.99
CA PHE A 91 6.80 0.96 -10.56
C PHE A 91 6.11 0.25 -11.71
N LYS A 92 6.03 0.85 -12.90
CA LYS A 92 5.42 0.19 -14.07
C LYS A 92 6.13 -1.12 -14.43
N TYR A 93 7.47 -1.12 -14.40
CA TYR A 93 8.25 -2.33 -14.62
C TYR A 93 7.92 -3.41 -13.58
N PHE A 94 7.91 -3.05 -12.30
CA PHE A 94 7.56 -3.96 -11.21
C PHE A 94 6.15 -4.54 -11.39
N LEU A 95 5.19 -3.72 -11.81
CA LEU A 95 3.79 -4.09 -12.02
C LEU A 95 3.55 -4.92 -13.31
N GLY A 96 4.59 -5.17 -14.12
CA GLY A 96 4.45 -5.87 -15.39
C GLY A 96 3.56 -5.11 -16.37
N MET A 97 3.71 -3.78 -16.40
CA MET A 97 2.98 -2.90 -17.31
C MET A 97 3.88 -2.50 -18.48
N ALA A 98 3.29 -2.25 -19.66
CA ALA A 98 4.02 -1.56 -20.71
C ALA A 98 4.28 -0.08 -20.32
N PRO A 99 5.38 0.55 -20.78
CA PRO A 99 5.69 1.95 -20.48
C PRO A 99 4.55 2.93 -20.77
N GLU A 100 3.83 2.71 -21.86
CA GLU A 100 2.70 3.50 -22.36
C GLU A 100 1.35 3.08 -21.76
N GLU A 101 1.29 1.96 -21.04
CA GLU A 101 0.04 1.44 -20.46
C GLU A 101 -0.50 2.42 -19.40
N SER A 102 -1.82 2.65 -19.44
CA SER A 102 -2.51 3.43 -18.42
C SER A 102 -2.64 2.63 -17.13
N VAL A 103 -2.52 3.32 -15.99
CA VAL A 103 -2.72 2.70 -14.67
C VAL A 103 -4.19 2.39 -14.41
N ILE A 104 -4.43 1.55 -13.40
CA ILE A 104 -5.75 1.21 -12.90
C ILE A 104 -6.42 2.44 -12.26
N ASP A 105 -7.73 2.37 -12.05
CA ASP A 105 -8.40 3.34 -11.17
C ASP A 105 -8.11 3.02 -9.70
N SER A 106 -7.85 4.04 -8.87
CA SER A 106 -7.52 3.84 -7.45
C SER A 106 -8.64 3.15 -6.66
N SER A 107 -9.90 3.35 -7.05
CA SER A 107 -11.03 2.64 -6.42
C SER A 107 -10.97 1.13 -6.64
N SER A 108 -10.36 0.67 -7.74
CA SER A 108 -10.15 -0.75 -8.00
C SER A 108 -9.19 -1.35 -6.97
N LEU A 109 -8.11 -0.63 -6.62
CA LEU A 109 -7.15 -1.04 -5.60
C LEU A 109 -7.78 -1.05 -4.22
N THR A 110 -8.52 0.02 -3.86
CA THR A 110 -9.25 0.09 -2.59
C THR A 110 -10.28 -1.04 -2.46
N LYS A 111 -11.05 -1.31 -3.52
CA LYS A 111 -12.03 -2.42 -3.53
C LYS A 111 -11.34 -3.78 -3.37
N PHE A 112 -10.22 -4.00 -4.03
CA PHE A 112 -9.45 -5.23 -3.89
C PHE A 112 -8.93 -5.42 -2.47
N ARG A 113 -8.33 -4.38 -1.89
CA ARG A 113 -7.84 -4.37 -0.50
C ARG A 113 -8.97 -4.65 0.50
N LYS A 114 -10.10 -3.93 0.38
CA LYS A 114 -11.22 -4.04 1.34
C LYS A 114 -12.07 -5.28 1.19
N LEU A 115 -12.27 -5.81 -0.02
CA LEU A 115 -13.21 -6.92 -0.24
C LEU A 115 -12.54 -8.28 -0.39
N ARG A 116 -11.30 -8.32 -0.92
CA ARG A 116 -10.62 -9.57 -1.27
C ARG A 116 -9.53 -9.93 -0.27
N LEU A 117 -8.95 -8.92 0.39
CA LEU A 117 -7.96 -9.06 1.45
C LEU A 117 -8.51 -8.64 2.82
N LYS A 118 -9.81 -8.87 3.06
CA LYS A 118 -10.46 -8.62 4.36
C LYS A 118 -9.70 -9.23 5.54
N ASP A 119 -9.01 -10.32 5.29
CA ASP A 119 -8.12 -10.94 6.25
C ASP A 119 -6.75 -10.25 6.19
N LEU A 120 -6.49 -9.35 7.14
CA LEU A 120 -5.19 -8.66 7.29
C LEU A 120 -4.02 -9.66 7.32
N ASN A 121 -4.27 -10.89 7.81
CA ASN A 121 -3.27 -11.95 7.84
C ASN A 121 -2.84 -12.41 6.44
N LEU A 122 -3.72 -12.33 5.44
CA LEU A 122 -3.42 -12.79 4.09
C LEU A 122 -2.43 -11.85 3.39
N LEU A 123 -2.66 -10.54 3.46
CA LEU A 123 -1.71 -9.57 2.91
C LEU A 123 -0.35 -9.68 3.59
N ASP A 124 -0.36 -9.83 4.91
CA ASP A 124 0.85 -10.00 5.71
C ASP A 124 1.61 -11.27 5.37
N MET A 125 0.89 -12.40 5.24
CA MET A 125 1.49 -13.66 4.84
C MET A 125 2.15 -13.53 3.46
N LEU A 126 1.48 -12.92 2.48
CA LEU A 126 2.01 -12.75 1.14
C LEU A 126 3.25 -11.82 1.12
N ILE A 127 3.22 -10.73 1.89
CA ILE A 127 4.37 -9.81 2.04
C ILE A 127 5.53 -10.54 2.73
N ASN A 128 5.26 -11.25 3.83
CA ASN A 128 6.29 -12.01 4.56
C ASN A 128 6.93 -13.06 3.67
N LYS A 129 6.14 -13.81 2.90
CA LYS A 129 6.64 -14.78 1.92
C LYS A 129 7.52 -14.12 0.86
N THR A 130 7.14 -12.94 0.39
CA THR A 130 7.98 -12.15 -0.54
C THR A 130 9.32 -11.78 0.10
N VAL A 131 9.32 -11.32 1.36
CA VAL A 131 10.53 -10.95 2.09
C VAL A 131 11.43 -12.16 2.35
N GLU A 132 10.86 -13.31 2.72
CA GLU A 132 11.59 -14.56 2.92
C GLU A 132 12.33 -14.97 1.65
N ILE A 133 11.64 -15.01 0.51
CA ILE A 133 12.24 -15.34 -0.79
C ILE A 133 13.34 -14.32 -1.15
N ALA A 134 13.11 -13.03 -0.91
CA ALA A 134 14.09 -11.99 -1.22
C ALA A 134 15.39 -12.11 -0.38
N ILE A 135 15.27 -12.57 0.87
CA ILE A 135 16.42 -12.88 1.72
C ILE A 135 17.15 -14.12 1.20
N GLU A 136 16.42 -15.20 0.89
CA GLU A 136 17.00 -16.44 0.34
C GLU A 136 17.77 -16.20 -0.96
N LYS A 137 17.25 -15.31 -1.81
CA LYS A 137 17.88 -14.93 -3.09
C LYS A 137 19.03 -13.93 -2.94
N GLY A 138 19.36 -13.49 -1.72
CA GLY A 138 20.47 -12.57 -1.47
C GLY A 138 20.27 -11.15 -2.01
N ILE A 139 19.04 -10.80 -2.43
CA ILE A 139 18.66 -9.43 -2.83
C ILE A 139 18.84 -8.48 -1.64
N ILE A 140 18.60 -9.02 -0.44
CA ILE A 140 18.64 -8.32 0.83
C ILE A 140 19.81 -8.89 1.63
N GLN A 141 20.95 -8.18 1.65
CA GLN A 141 22.18 -8.63 2.32
C GLN A 141 22.08 -8.63 3.85
N SER A 142 21.16 -7.86 4.42
CA SER A 142 20.83 -7.90 5.84
C SER A 142 19.38 -7.48 6.00
N LYS A 143 18.71 -8.02 7.04
CA LYS A 143 17.34 -7.64 7.41
C LYS A 143 17.13 -6.12 7.31
N ALA A 144 18.14 -5.27 7.57
CA ALA A 144 18.09 -3.81 7.56
C ALA A 144 17.70 -3.11 6.23
N ILE A 145 18.04 -3.58 5.03
CA ILE A 145 17.82 -2.76 3.80
C ILE A 145 16.35 -2.70 3.42
N ILE A 146 15.67 -3.85 3.52
CA ILE A 146 14.22 -3.88 3.54
C ILE A 146 13.70 -3.55 4.92
N VAL A 147 14.37 -3.72 6.06
CA VAL A 147 13.84 -3.27 7.38
C VAL A 147 13.83 -1.75 7.58
N ASP A 148 14.57 -0.98 6.78
CA ASP A 148 14.60 0.49 6.85
C ASP A 148 13.76 1.13 5.72
N ALA A 149 13.73 0.52 4.52
CA ALA A 149 12.76 0.86 3.46
C ALA A 149 11.35 0.28 3.71
N THR A 150 11.28 -0.82 4.45
CA THR A 150 10.08 -1.46 4.97
C THR A 150 10.35 -1.70 6.46
N HIS A 151 9.99 -0.78 7.34
CA HIS A 151 10.00 -1.08 8.79
C HIS A 151 8.95 -2.16 9.14
N THR A 152 9.01 -3.31 8.47
CA THR A 152 8.05 -4.39 8.24
C THR A 152 8.77 -5.71 8.53
N LYS A 153 9.51 -5.76 9.64
CA LYS A 153 9.26 -6.90 10.51
C LYS A 153 7.86 -6.68 11.09
N ALA A 154 6.86 -7.37 10.55
CA ALA A 154 5.61 -7.63 11.24
C ALA A 154 4.77 -6.40 11.67
N ARG A 155 4.72 -5.30 10.90
CA ARG A 155 3.97 -4.11 11.34
C ARG A 155 2.45 -4.24 11.28
N TYR A 156 1.91 -4.98 10.32
CA TYR A 156 0.47 -5.08 10.16
C TYR A 156 -0.18 -5.97 11.23
N ASN A 157 0.51 -7.02 11.70
CA ASN A 157 0.06 -7.86 12.82
C ASN A 157 0.59 -7.52 14.22
N GLN A 158 1.60 -6.64 14.39
CA GLN A 158 2.07 -6.24 15.74
C GLN A 158 1.52 -4.91 16.23
N LYS A 159 1.09 -4.02 15.34
CA LYS A 159 0.54 -2.73 15.75
C LYS A 159 -0.97 -2.80 15.76
N SER A 160 -1.56 -2.44 16.89
CA SER A 160 -2.98 -2.13 16.96
C SER A 160 -3.34 -1.01 15.96
N PRO A 161 -4.59 -0.95 15.46
CA PRO A 161 -5.06 0.15 14.63
C PRO A 161 -4.72 1.53 15.22
N ARG A 162 -4.84 1.65 16.55
CA ARG A 162 -4.46 2.86 17.31
C ARG A 162 -2.98 3.21 17.13
N GLU A 163 -2.07 2.25 17.26
CA GLU A 163 -0.63 2.49 17.09
C GLU A 163 -0.27 2.86 15.64
N ILE A 164 -1.02 2.36 14.65
CA ILE A 164 -0.86 2.74 13.25
C ILE A 164 -1.24 4.21 13.07
N LEU A 165 -2.41 4.63 13.57
CA LEU A 165 -2.85 6.03 13.54
C LEU A 165 -1.85 6.97 14.24
N GLN A 166 -1.34 6.57 15.42
CA GLN A 166 -0.34 7.34 16.15
C GLN A 166 0.98 7.50 15.38
N ASP A 167 1.45 6.46 14.69
CA ASP A 167 2.67 6.54 13.88
C ASP A 167 2.47 7.47 12.67
N ARG A 168 1.34 7.34 11.96
CA ARG A 168 1.01 8.14 10.79
C ARG A 168 0.82 9.62 11.17
N SER A 169 0.04 9.92 12.21
CA SER A 169 -0.15 11.29 12.69
C SER A 169 1.15 11.93 13.18
N ARG A 170 2.03 11.15 13.83
CA ARG A 170 3.36 11.60 14.24
C ARG A 170 4.27 11.91 13.05
N LYS A 171 4.30 11.05 12.03
CA LYS A 171 5.08 11.26 10.80
C LYS A 171 4.61 12.50 10.05
N LEU A 172 3.29 12.66 9.90
CA LEU A 172 2.69 13.84 9.27
C LEU A 172 3.07 15.13 10.01
N ARG A 173 2.91 15.17 11.34
CA ARG A 173 3.33 16.34 12.16
C ARG A 173 4.81 16.65 11.98
N LYS A 174 5.69 15.63 12.00
CA LYS A 174 7.13 15.81 11.76
C LYS A 174 7.44 16.35 10.37
N ALA A 175 6.73 15.90 9.35
CA ALA A 175 6.90 16.39 7.98
C ALA A 175 6.50 17.87 7.88
N ILE A 176 5.40 18.26 8.53
CA ILE A 176 4.93 19.64 8.55
C ILE A 176 5.89 20.55 9.31
N TYR A 177 6.37 20.14 10.50
CA TYR A 177 7.30 20.96 11.29
C TYR A 177 8.62 21.27 10.56
N LYS A 178 9.04 20.41 9.63
CA LYS A 178 10.21 20.67 8.78
C LYS A 178 9.98 21.75 7.73
N VAL A 179 8.72 22.01 7.37
CA VAL A 179 8.33 23.01 6.38
C VAL A 179 7.89 24.31 7.06
N ASP A 180 7.06 24.21 8.09
CA ASP A 180 6.55 25.32 8.86
C ASP A 180 6.37 24.93 10.33
N GLU A 181 7.28 25.42 11.18
CA GLU A 181 7.25 25.16 12.61
C GLU A 181 6.13 25.93 13.33
N SER A 182 5.63 27.03 12.75
CA SER A 182 4.60 27.87 13.36
C SER A 182 3.26 27.14 13.51
N LEU A 183 2.99 26.17 12.62
CA LEU A 183 1.78 25.33 12.66
C LEU A 183 1.68 24.45 13.90
N LYS A 184 2.79 24.23 14.62
CA LYS A 184 2.80 23.49 15.89
C LYS A 184 1.82 24.07 16.91
N ALA A 185 1.64 25.40 16.91
CA ALA A 185 0.73 26.09 17.81
C ALA A 185 -0.76 25.88 17.47
N LYS A 186 -1.07 25.55 16.21
CA LYS A 186 -2.45 25.35 15.72
C LYS A 186 -2.94 23.91 15.88
N PHE A 187 -2.04 22.95 16.03
CA PHE A 187 -2.40 21.55 16.06
C PHE A 187 -3.06 21.11 17.38
N PRO A 188 -4.02 20.16 17.32
CA PRO A 188 -4.69 19.66 18.51
C PRO A 188 -3.70 19.01 19.48
N THR A 189 -4.07 19.02 20.77
CA THR A 189 -3.40 18.24 21.80
C THR A 189 -3.44 16.76 21.42
N LYS A 190 -2.34 16.06 21.70
CA LYS A 190 -2.28 14.62 21.40
C LYS A 190 -3.30 13.88 22.25
N ASN A 191 -3.93 12.87 21.67
CA ASN A 191 -4.71 11.92 22.43
C ASN A 191 -3.84 11.24 23.50
N THR A 192 -4.39 11.09 24.69
CA THR A 192 -3.77 10.36 25.83
C THR A 192 -4.57 9.11 26.21
N SER A 193 -5.73 8.92 25.59
CA SER A 193 -6.61 7.76 25.80
C SER A 193 -6.06 6.51 25.12
N ASP A 194 -6.42 5.35 25.66
CA ASP A 194 -6.15 4.03 25.05
C ASP A 194 -7.26 3.58 24.09
N VAL A 195 -8.30 4.41 23.95
CA VAL A 195 -9.48 4.15 23.11
C VAL A 195 -9.17 4.51 21.65
N LEU A 196 -9.57 3.63 20.72
CA LEU A 196 -9.33 3.80 19.28
C LEU A 196 -10.13 4.98 18.71
N GLU A 197 -11.38 5.10 19.12
CA GLU A 197 -12.32 6.16 18.72
C GLU A 197 -11.79 7.55 19.08
N ASP A 198 -11.14 7.69 20.24
CA ASP A 198 -10.49 8.93 20.66
C ASP A 198 -9.28 9.26 19.76
N GLU A 199 -8.52 8.25 19.33
CA GLU A 199 -7.39 8.43 18.40
C GLU A 199 -7.89 8.81 16.99
N ILE A 200 -8.97 8.19 16.53
CA ILE A 200 -9.64 8.52 15.28
C ILE A 200 -10.13 9.97 15.31
N ALA A 201 -10.83 10.37 16.39
CA ALA A 201 -11.33 11.73 16.55
C ALA A 201 -10.20 12.77 16.59
N TYR A 202 -9.08 12.44 17.25
CA TYR A 202 -7.87 13.27 17.22
C TYR A 202 -7.27 13.37 15.81
N CYS A 203 -7.14 12.26 15.08
CA CYS A 203 -6.62 12.27 13.72
C CYS A 203 -7.51 13.08 12.77
N GLN A 204 -8.83 13.00 12.92
CA GLN A 204 -9.77 13.79 12.13
C GLN A 204 -9.57 15.30 12.39
N LYS A 205 -9.51 15.72 13.66
CA LYS A 205 -9.21 17.12 14.01
C LYS A 205 -7.88 17.60 13.45
N LEU A 206 -6.86 16.73 13.47
CA LEU A 206 -5.55 17.05 12.90
C LEU A 206 -5.64 17.25 11.39
N ILE A 207 -6.34 16.37 10.67
CA ILE A 207 -6.59 16.47 9.23
C ILE A 207 -7.30 17.80 8.92
N ASP A 208 -8.39 18.11 9.62
CA ASP A 208 -9.19 19.32 9.39
C ASP A 208 -8.35 20.61 9.54
N VAL A 209 -7.51 20.67 10.58
CA VAL A 209 -6.60 21.81 10.80
C VAL A 209 -5.58 21.94 9.67
N ILE A 210 -5.05 20.82 9.17
CA ILE A 210 -4.07 20.82 8.08
C ILE A 210 -4.73 21.28 6.77
N GLU A 211 -5.92 20.77 6.46
CA GLU A 211 -6.63 21.11 5.23
C GLU A 211 -7.08 22.58 5.17
N ALA A 212 -7.38 23.18 6.33
CA ALA A 212 -7.65 24.62 6.41
C ALA A 212 -6.43 25.48 6.03
N GLU A 213 -5.21 24.95 6.19
CA GLU A 213 -3.95 25.62 5.89
C GLU A 213 -3.48 25.29 4.46
N SER A 214 -4.18 25.85 3.47
CA SER A 214 -4.05 25.52 2.03
C SER A 214 -2.62 25.51 1.44
N GLY A 215 -1.69 26.31 1.98
CA GLY A 215 -0.34 26.46 1.42
C GLY A 215 0.57 25.25 1.59
N VAL A 216 0.42 24.50 2.68
CA VAL A 216 1.37 23.45 3.07
C VAL A 216 0.95 22.06 2.53
N CYS A 217 -0.36 21.87 2.30
CA CYS A 217 -0.95 20.62 1.81
C CYS A 217 -0.57 20.25 0.38
N ALA A 218 -0.15 21.20 -0.44
CA ALA A 218 0.21 20.94 -1.84
C ALA A 218 1.57 20.24 -1.98
N LEU A 219 2.43 20.30 -0.97
CA LEU A 219 3.77 19.71 -1.01
C LEU A 219 3.67 18.17 -0.95
N PRO A 220 4.27 17.42 -1.90
CA PRO A 220 4.18 15.95 -1.91
C PRO A 220 4.58 15.30 -0.58
N LYS A 221 5.64 15.83 0.06
CA LYS A 221 6.13 15.38 1.38
C LYS A 221 5.12 15.49 2.52
N ILE A 222 4.01 16.21 2.32
CA ILE A 222 2.94 16.42 3.29
C ILE A 222 1.65 15.81 2.76
N LYS A 223 1.35 16.00 1.48
CA LYS A 223 0.21 15.42 0.78
C LYS A 223 0.15 13.90 0.90
N GLU A 224 1.27 13.21 0.65
CA GLU A 224 1.32 11.74 0.69
C GLU A 224 1.05 11.20 2.12
N PRO A 225 1.75 11.66 3.19
CA PRO A 225 1.40 11.26 4.56
C PRO A 225 -0.02 11.67 5.00
N LEU A 226 -0.55 12.80 4.50
CA LEU A 226 -1.91 13.25 4.79
C LEU A 226 -2.96 12.32 4.17
N ASN A 227 -2.83 12.02 2.87
CA ASN A 227 -3.68 11.08 2.16
C ASN A 227 -3.64 9.69 2.80
N LEU A 228 -2.45 9.24 3.18
CA LEU A 228 -2.23 7.99 3.88
C LEU A 228 -2.95 7.94 5.24
N LEU A 229 -2.91 9.04 6.01
CA LEU A 229 -3.62 9.14 7.30
C LEU A 229 -5.13 9.15 7.10
N LYS A 230 -5.64 9.92 6.14
CA LYS A 230 -7.07 9.97 5.78
C LYS A 230 -7.62 8.60 5.41
N GLU A 231 -6.89 7.87 4.58
CA GLU A 231 -7.27 6.52 4.20
C GLU A 231 -7.37 5.59 5.42
N THR A 232 -6.41 5.62 6.34
CA THR A 232 -6.46 4.81 7.57
C THR A 232 -7.65 5.15 8.43
N VAL A 233 -7.91 6.45 8.65
CA VAL A 233 -9.06 6.90 9.44
C VAL A 233 -10.37 6.41 8.80
N ALA A 234 -10.50 6.53 7.48
CA ALA A 234 -11.68 6.07 6.77
C ALA A 234 -11.86 4.54 6.88
N ASP A 235 -10.77 3.78 6.81
CA ASP A 235 -10.79 2.33 6.95
C ASP A 235 -11.18 1.88 8.36
N ASP A 236 -10.58 2.49 9.39
CA ASP A 236 -10.88 2.16 10.80
C ASP A 236 -12.33 2.51 11.16
N LEU A 237 -12.84 3.66 10.67
CA LEU A 237 -14.25 4.03 10.82
C LEU A 237 -15.21 3.05 10.15
N GLU A 238 -14.85 2.54 8.97
CA GLU A 238 -15.66 1.53 8.28
C GLU A 238 -15.67 0.21 9.07
N GLN A 239 -14.53 -0.21 9.61
CA GLN A 239 -14.45 -1.42 10.43
C GLN A 239 -15.26 -1.31 11.73
N LEU A 240 -15.21 -0.16 12.42
CA LEU A 240 -16.01 0.08 13.62
C LEU A 240 -17.51 -0.04 13.34
N ARG A 241 -17.99 0.57 12.25
CA ARG A 241 -19.41 0.48 11.84
C ARG A 241 -19.83 -0.96 11.55
N ILE A 242 -18.98 -1.73 10.85
CA ILE A 242 -19.26 -3.15 10.56
C ILE A 242 -19.36 -3.97 11.85
N SER A 243 -18.53 -3.66 12.86
CA SER A 243 -18.56 -4.33 14.16
C SER A 243 -19.86 -4.03 14.92
N GLU A 244 -20.25 -2.75 14.99
CA GLU A 244 -21.48 -2.31 15.66
C GLU A 244 -22.74 -2.95 15.04
N ASP A 245 -22.80 -3.01 13.71
CA ASP A 245 -23.92 -3.63 12.99
C ASP A 245 -24.02 -5.15 13.25
N GLN A 246 -22.89 -5.85 13.38
CA GLN A 246 -22.86 -7.28 13.70
C GLN A 246 -23.34 -7.55 15.13
N ASP A 247 -22.88 -6.76 16.10
CA ASP A 247 -23.31 -6.89 17.50
C ASP A 247 -24.81 -6.61 17.65
N ALA A 248 -25.36 -5.66 16.87
CA ALA A 248 -26.79 -5.37 16.83
C ALA A 248 -27.64 -6.51 16.25
N MET A 249 -27.09 -7.33 15.33
CA MET A 249 -27.79 -8.47 14.72
C MET A 249 -27.81 -9.73 15.59
N VAL A 250 -26.83 -9.91 16.49
CA VAL A 250 -26.72 -11.11 17.35
C VAL A 250 -27.50 -10.95 18.67
N GLY A 251 -27.84 -9.72 19.05
CA GLY A 251 -28.53 -9.40 20.30
C GLY A 251 -30.07 -9.50 20.29
N GLN A 252 -30.69 -10.17 19.31
CA GLN A 252 -32.16 -10.39 19.25
C GLN A 252 -32.55 -11.87 19.37
#